data_AF-A0A847WDV2-F1
#
_entry.id   AF-A0A847WDV2-F1
#
_cell.length_a   1.000
_cell.length_b   1.000
_cell.length_c   1.000
_cell.angle_alpha   90.00
_cell.angle_beta   90.00
_cell.angle_gamma   90.00
#
_symmetry.space_group_name_H-M   'P 1'
#
loop_
_entity.id
_entity.type
_entity.pdbx_description
1 polymer ?
#
loop_
_entity_poly.entity_id
_entity_poly.type
_entity_poly.pdbx_seq_one_letter_code
_entity_poly.pdbx_strand_id
1 'polypeptide(L)'
;LLRKHPVFKEYEIVVAAGDGKIDDMVVNEKSLDRVKKAIKENDKTITLSVGQLTTGVTIPEWSAVMMLSNMESPALYMQAAFRAQNPHKWVENINGKEVLFQKENAYVFDFSPERTLIIFDNFANDLNSLTVSGGGTSSEREGNIKKLLNFFPVIGEDLYGVMKELDVIDVLTIPKQIKATEVVKRGFMSNLLFANISRVFAAPQVVLDTLNNLKKEDQGKLFEPNKPVDTKDIELDDEGQVELDNEIVINNTDAILGNKIYGIEETLTGSLDSSGGNLVKETVKDIVSSDVIEGIFKKSQEVTGATNLDIDSTKRILKINLERELEISLKQKEIDEAKVKRDYEEKISQTVKKEEKEQLEKAFSNTMDDILDKFKEEVKEKTSRVIENTTKEFVENQERKKANKEKSQIEDDVRSRLRGFARTIPSFIMAYGEKDLNLANFDSYIPDHVFKEVTGITIDQFKFLRDGGEYEEEGETKVFEGGLFDEIVFDQAIQEFLNKKE
;
A
#
# COMPACT_ATOMS: atom_id res chain seq x y z
N LEU A 1 16.28 6.63 24.11
CA LEU A 1 15.58 7.86 24.50
C LEU A 1 14.57 7.60 25.62
N LEU A 2 13.57 6.73 25.44
CA LEU A 2 12.55 6.42 26.46
C LEU A 2 13.09 6.04 27.84
N ARG A 3 14.10 5.15 27.91
CA ARG A 3 14.75 4.76 29.18
C ARG A 3 15.40 5.92 29.96
N LYS A 4 15.65 7.06 29.32
CA LYS A 4 16.21 8.27 29.96
C LYS A 4 15.16 9.35 30.23
N HIS A 5 13.92 9.18 29.74
CA HIS A 5 12.86 10.18 29.87
C HIS A 5 12.34 10.22 31.32
N PRO A 6 12.13 11.39 31.93
CA PRO A 6 11.71 11.49 33.34
C PRO A 6 10.44 10.69 33.68
N VAL A 7 9.51 10.60 32.73
CA VAL A 7 8.24 9.84 32.88
C VAL A 7 8.36 8.39 32.41
N PHE A 8 9.03 8.13 31.27
CA PHE A 8 9.03 6.80 30.66
C PHE A 8 10.13 5.88 31.18
N LYS A 9 11.06 6.39 32.01
CA LYS A 9 12.10 5.56 32.66
C LYS A 9 11.54 4.47 33.58
N GLU A 10 10.29 4.61 34.03
CA GLU A 10 9.61 3.64 34.90
C GLU A 10 8.96 2.49 34.12
N TYR A 11 8.96 2.55 32.79
CA TYR A 11 8.35 1.54 31.94
C TYR A 11 9.41 0.58 31.41
N GLU A 12 9.15 -0.72 31.47
CA GLU A 12 9.97 -1.70 30.76
C GLU A 12 9.69 -1.61 29.25
N ILE A 13 10.75 -1.45 28.47
CA ILE A 13 10.65 -1.20 27.02
C ILE A 13 10.91 -2.50 26.27
N VAL A 14 9.88 -3.01 25.60
CA VAL A 14 9.96 -4.19 24.74
C VAL A 14 9.97 -3.76 23.28
N VAL A 15 10.96 -4.21 22.52
CA VAL A 15 11.03 -3.96 21.07
C VAL A 15 10.56 -5.21 20.32
N ALA A 16 9.40 -5.09 19.69
CA ALA A 16 8.78 -6.07 18.80
C ALA A 16 8.85 -5.56 17.35
N ALA A 17 10.07 -5.43 16.82
CA ALA A 17 10.31 -5.03 15.44
C ALA A 17 10.77 -6.25 14.63
N GLY A 18 10.19 -6.42 13.44
CA GLY A 18 10.62 -7.41 12.46
C GLY A 18 11.70 -6.87 11.52
N ASP A 19 12.27 -7.75 10.70
CA ASP A 19 13.21 -7.41 9.62
C ASP A 19 12.50 -6.86 8.36
N GLY A 20 11.26 -6.37 8.49
CA GLY A 20 10.44 -5.87 7.37
C GLY A 20 9.58 -6.93 6.69
N LYS A 21 9.60 -8.19 7.14
CA LYS A 21 8.67 -9.22 6.68
C LYS A 21 7.36 -9.15 7.46
N ILE A 22 6.26 -8.91 6.75
CA ILE A 22 4.94 -8.65 7.32
C ILE A 22 4.27 -9.94 7.86
N ASP A 23 4.81 -11.13 7.58
CA ASP A 23 4.07 -12.38 7.84
C ASP A 23 4.93 -13.57 8.31
N ASP A 24 5.93 -13.32 9.16
CA ASP A 24 6.72 -14.39 9.77
C ASP A 24 6.07 -14.85 11.09
N MET A 25 5.11 -15.79 11.02
CA MET A 25 4.33 -16.27 12.18
C MET A 25 5.21 -16.66 13.38
N VAL A 26 6.37 -17.26 13.10
CA VAL A 26 7.36 -17.70 14.12
C VAL A 26 8.02 -16.52 14.82
N VAL A 27 8.28 -15.42 14.10
CA VAL A 27 8.87 -14.22 14.71
C VAL A 27 7.82 -13.47 15.52
N ASN A 28 6.56 -13.49 15.05
CA ASN A 28 5.44 -12.87 15.76
C ASN A 28 5.14 -13.59 17.09
N GLU A 29 5.20 -14.92 17.12
CA GLU A 29 5.06 -15.73 18.34
C GLU A 29 6.15 -15.40 19.38
N LYS A 30 7.43 -15.33 18.95
CA LYS A 30 8.53 -14.91 19.83
C LYS A 30 8.38 -13.48 20.36
N SER A 31 7.85 -12.57 19.56
CA SER A 31 7.57 -11.19 19.99
C SER A 31 6.43 -11.14 21.00
N LEU A 32 5.37 -11.92 20.79
CA LEU A 32 4.24 -12.03 21.71
C LEU A 32 4.68 -12.56 23.08
N ASP A 33 5.51 -13.60 23.12
CA ASP A 33 6.01 -14.18 24.36
C ASP A 33 6.86 -13.18 25.15
N ARG A 34 7.72 -12.41 24.47
CA ARG A 34 8.51 -11.35 25.11
C ARG A 34 7.63 -10.27 25.73
N VAL A 35 6.57 -9.86 25.04
CA VAL A 35 5.62 -8.86 25.56
C VAL A 35 4.85 -9.39 26.76
N LYS A 36 4.28 -10.60 26.67
CA LYS A 36 3.57 -11.24 27.79
C LYS A 36 4.46 -11.41 29.01
N LYS A 37 5.71 -11.82 28.82
CA LYS A 37 6.70 -11.93 29.90
C LYS A 37 6.95 -10.58 30.56
N ALA A 38 7.20 -9.53 29.78
CA ALA A 38 7.45 -8.20 30.32
C ALA A 38 6.25 -7.65 31.11
N ILE A 39 5.02 -7.86 30.62
CA ILE A 39 3.78 -7.48 31.30
C ILE A 39 3.63 -8.23 32.62
N LYS A 40 3.99 -9.51 32.67
CA LYS A 40 3.92 -10.31 33.89
C LYS A 40 4.95 -9.89 34.94
N GLU A 41 6.12 -9.44 34.50
CA GLU A 41 7.26 -9.11 35.38
C GLU A 41 7.31 -7.63 35.80
N ASN A 42 6.52 -6.75 35.17
CA ASN A 42 6.58 -5.31 35.38
C ASN A 42 5.19 -4.67 35.39
N ASP A 43 4.96 -3.75 36.32
CA ASP A 43 3.68 -3.02 36.44
C ASP A 43 3.42 -2.04 35.28
N LYS A 44 4.50 -1.56 34.64
CA LYS A 44 4.46 -0.57 33.56
C LYS A 44 5.32 -1.05 32.39
N THR A 45 4.70 -1.22 31.22
CA THR A 45 5.40 -1.64 30.00
C THR A 45 5.08 -0.75 28.81
N ILE A 46 6.07 -0.52 27.95
CA ILE A 46 5.87 0.06 26.61
C ILE A 46 6.36 -0.96 25.59
N THR A 47 5.49 -1.35 24.67
CA THR A 47 5.86 -2.17 23.52
C THR A 47 6.01 -1.26 22.29
N LEU A 48 7.18 -1.28 21.67
CA LEU A 48 7.45 -0.63 20.40
C LEU A 48 7.32 -1.66 19.29
N SER A 49 6.38 -1.45 18.37
CA SER A 49 6.15 -2.35 17.25
C SER A 49 6.33 -1.67 15.90
N VAL A 50 6.94 -2.39 14.95
CA VAL A 50 7.04 -2.02 13.54
C VAL A 50 6.66 -3.24 12.71
N GLY A 51 5.43 -3.26 12.17
CA GLY A 51 4.92 -4.34 11.31
C GLY A 51 4.67 -5.70 12.00
N GLN A 52 4.99 -5.85 13.29
CA GLN A 52 4.70 -7.06 14.08
C GLN A 52 3.57 -6.82 15.07
N LEU A 53 2.92 -7.87 15.57
CA LEU A 53 1.80 -7.75 16.52
C LEU A 53 0.65 -6.83 15.99
N THR A 54 0.66 -6.51 14.69
CA THR A 54 -0.29 -5.65 13.97
C THR A 54 -1.45 -6.44 13.39
N THR A 55 -1.32 -7.77 13.24
CA THR A 55 -2.34 -8.71 12.76
C THR A 55 -2.36 -9.96 13.62
N GLY A 56 -3.53 -10.57 13.81
CA GLY A 56 -3.69 -11.91 14.40
C GLY A 56 -3.33 -12.10 15.89
N VAL A 57 -2.95 -11.04 16.61
CA VAL A 57 -2.51 -11.11 18.02
C VAL A 57 -3.40 -10.24 18.91
N THR A 58 -3.74 -10.73 20.10
CA THR A 58 -4.50 -9.98 21.12
C THR A 58 -3.74 -9.95 22.44
N ILE A 59 -3.53 -8.75 22.98
CA ILE A 59 -2.92 -8.51 24.31
C ILE A 59 -3.91 -7.65 25.11
N PRO A 60 -4.80 -8.26 25.92
CA PRO A 60 -5.87 -7.57 26.63
C PRO A 60 -5.39 -6.48 27.60
N GLU A 61 -4.18 -6.64 28.15
CA GLU A 61 -3.58 -5.78 29.16
C GLU A 61 -3.23 -4.38 28.62
N TRP A 62 -3.08 -4.21 27.30
CA TRP A 62 -2.81 -2.91 26.72
C TRP A 62 -3.96 -1.93 26.95
N SER A 63 -3.68 -0.80 27.58
CA SER A 63 -4.66 0.25 27.88
C SER A 63 -4.56 1.47 26.98
N ALA A 64 -3.46 1.62 26.24
CA ALA A 64 -3.26 2.75 25.33
C ALA A 64 -2.49 2.34 24.07
N VAL A 65 -2.74 3.05 22.98
CA VAL A 65 -1.93 2.97 21.76
C VAL A 65 -1.47 4.37 21.35
N MET A 66 -0.20 4.50 20.99
CA MET A 66 0.36 5.72 20.41
C MET A 66 0.59 5.50 18.91
N MET A 67 -0.09 6.28 18.08
CA MET A 67 0.01 6.26 16.62
C MET A 67 1.20 7.12 16.19
N LEU A 68 2.34 6.48 15.93
CA LEU A 68 3.59 7.15 15.51
C LEU A 68 3.90 6.96 14.02
N SER A 69 3.16 6.10 13.32
CA SER A 69 3.30 5.84 11.88
C SER A 69 2.32 6.67 11.06
N ASN A 70 2.65 6.92 9.79
CA ASN A 70 1.73 7.56 8.85
C ASN A 70 0.78 6.55 8.21
N MET A 71 -0.22 6.10 8.99
CA MET A 71 -1.22 5.16 8.49
C MET A 71 -2.30 5.88 7.69
N GLU A 72 -2.43 5.52 6.41
CA GLU A 72 -3.41 6.16 5.50
C GLU A 72 -4.71 5.38 5.43
N SER A 73 -4.68 4.04 5.61
CA SER A 73 -5.87 3.20 5.58
C SER A 73 -6.70 3.36 6.86
N PRO A 74 -7.98 3.77 6.78
CA PRO A 74 -8.86 3.85 7.94
C PRO A 74 -9.03 2.50 8.66
N ALA A 75 -9.11 1.40 7.89
CA ALA A 75 -9.26 0.06 8.44
C ALA A 75 -8.04 -0.37 9.27
N LEU A 76 -6.83 -0.18 8.75
CA LEU A 76 -5.59 -0.50 9.48
C LEU A 76 -5.44 0.36 10.74
N TYR A 77 -5.79 1.64 10.63
CA TYR A 77 -5.77 2.57 11.76
C TYR A 77 -6.70 2.10 12.88
N MET A 78 -7.97 1.85 12.56
CA MET A 78 -8.97 1.43 13.53
C MET A 78 -8.64 0.04 14.11
N GLN A 79 -8.13 -0.87 13.28
CA GLN A 79 -7.65 -2.17 13.74
C GLN A 79 -6.51 -2.02 14.76
N ALA A 80 -5.56 -1.11 14.52
CA ALA A 80 -4.47 -0.85 15.45
C ALA A 80 -4.96 -0.18 16.75
N ALA A 81 -5.85 0.80 16.63
CA ALA A 81 -6.46 1.52 17.75
C ALA A 81 -7.27 0.59 18.68
N PHE A 82 -8.10 -0.29 18.11
CA PHE A 82 -8.96 -1.20 18.86
C PHE A 82 -8.21 -2.30 19.62
N ARG A 83 -6.89 -2.46 19.40
CA ARG A 83 -6.07 -3.38 20.18
C ARG A 83 -6.10 -3.06 21.66
N ALA A 84 -6.09 -1.78 22.02
CA ALA A 84 -6.22 -1.35 23.41
C ALA A 84 -7.65 -1.48 23.96
N GLN A 85 -8.67 -1.80 23.15
CA GLN A 85 -10.05 -1.94 23.64
C GLN A 85 -10.39 -3.35 24.14
N ASN A 86 -9.49 -4.32 23.98
CA ASN A 86 -9.74 -5.69 24.46
C ASN A 86 -10.04 -5.74 25.97
N PRO A 87 -11.16 -6.33 26.40
CA PRO A 87 -11.52 -6.38 27.82
C PRO A 87 -10.47 -7.13 28.64
N HIS A 88 -10.07 -6.54 29.77
CA HIS A 88 -9.13 -7.16 30.70
C HIS A 88 -9.60 -6.97 32.13
N LYS A 89 -9.39 -8.00 32.95
CA LYS A 89 -9.71 -8.02 34.38
C LYS A 89 -8.51 -8.54 35.14
N TRP A 90 -8.23 -7.93 36.28
CA TRP A 90 -7.15 -8.36 37.16
C TRP A 90 -7.60 -8.27 38.61
N VAL A 91 -6.90 -8.97 39.51
CA VAL A 91 -7.21 -8.97 40.95
C VAL A 91 -6.05 -8.31 41.67
N GLU A 92 -6.36 -7.36 42.54
CA GLU A 92 -5.39 -6.77 43.46
C GLU A 92 -5.82 -7.00 44.90
N ASN A 93 -4.84 -7.14 45.79
CA ASN A 93 -5.09 -7.23 47.22
C ASN A 93 -5.01 -5.84 47.84
N ILE A 94 -6.16 -5.26 48.20
CA ILE A 94 -6.24 -3.96 48.85
C ILE A 94 -6.69 -4.20 50.29
N ASN A 95 -5.84 -3.84 51.25
CA ASN A 95 -6.09 -4.00 52.69
C ASN A 95 -6.45 -5.43 53.12
N GLY A 96 -5.81 -6.44 52.53
CA GLY A 96 -6.04 -7.86 52.85
C GLY A 96 -7.26 -8.47 52.16
N LYS A 97 -7.95 -7.72 51.29
CA LYS A 97 -9.12 -8.19 50.53
C LYS A 97 -8.80 -8.21 49.04
N GLU A 98 -9.11 -9.32 48.39
CA GLU A 98 -9.06 -9.42 46.93
C GLU A 98 -10.18 -8.59 46.30
N VAL A 99 -9.79 -7.66 45.44
CA VAL A 99 -10.69 -6.79 44.67
C VAL A 99 -10.46 -7.07 43.19
N LEU A 100 -11.54 -7.36 42.47
CA LEU A 100 -11.52 -7.55 41.02
C LEU A 100 -11.67 -6.19 40.34
N PHE A 101 -10.68 -5.84 39.52
CA PHE A 101 -10.69 -4.66 38.67
C PHE A 101 -11.00 -5.05 37.22
N GLN A 102 -11.54 -4.10 36.47
CA GLN A 102 -11.81 -4.22 35.05
C GLN A 102 -11.32 -2.96 34.34
N LYS A 103 -10.74 -3.13 33.15
CA LYS A 103 -10.35 -2.01 32.31
C LYS A 103 -11.58 -1.23 31.85
N GLU A 104 -11.67 0.03 32.24
CA GLU A 104 -12.79 0.92 31.92
C GLU A 104 -12.56 1.70 30.62
N ASN A 105 -11.35 2.24 30.45
CA ASN A 105 -11.01 3.11 29.33
C ASN A 105 -9.83 2.57 28.52
N ALA A 106 -9.84 2.87 27.23
CA ALA A 106 -8.72 2.66 26.31
C ALA A 106 -8.39 4.00 25.65
N TYR A 107 -7.10 4.33 25.56
CA TYR A 107 -6.65 5.61 25.01
C TYR A 107 -5.94 5.42 23.68
N VAL A 108 -6.27 6.25 22.70
CA VAL A 108 -5.56 6.31 21.42
C VAL A 108 -4.98 7.72 21.31
N PHE A 109 -3.67 7.79 21.21
CA PHE A 109 -2.95 9.05 21.05
C PHE A 109 -2.43 9.13 19.63
N ASP A 110 -2.84 10.16 18.90
CA ASP A 110 -2.30 10.51 17.59
C ASP A 110 -1.76 11.93 17.63
N PHE A 111 -0.65 12.14 16.93
CA PHE A 111 0.07 13.41 16.87
C PHE A 111 -0.14 14.14 15.53
N SER A 112 -0.95 13.56 14.64
CA SER A 112 -1.42 14.18 13.40
C SER A 112 -2.94 14.41 13.50
N PRO A 113 -3.38 15.59 14.00
CA PRO A 113 -4.80 15.90 14.13
C PRO A 113 -5.51 15.87 12.78
N GLU A 114 -4.89 16.42 11.73
CA GLU A 114 -5.42 16.39 10.36
C GLU A 114 -5.73 14.97 9.89
N ARG A 115 -4.73 14.07 9.93
CA ARG A 115 -4.89 12.68 9.48
C ARG A 115 -5.96 11.95 10.29
N THR A 116 -5.96 12.13 11.61
CA THR A 116 -6.91 11.45 12.50
C THR A 116 -8.34 11.79 12.13
N LEU A 117 -8.63 13.08 11.91
CA LEU A 117 -9.97 13.55 11.58
C LEU A 117 -10.39 13.13 10.17
N ILE A 118 -9.47 13.12 9.20
CA ILE A 118 -9.71 12.56 7.85
C ILE A 118 -10.04 11.06 7.94
N ILE A 119 -9.29 10.29 8.73
CA ILE A 119 -9.55 8.87 8.96
C ILE A 119 -10.92 8.65 9.61
N PHE A 120 -11.31 9.48 10.57
CA PHE A 120 -12.62 9.42 11.22
C PHE A 120 -13.77 9.67 10.23
N ASP A 121 -13.64 10.69 9.38
CA ASP A 121 -14.60 11.01 8.34
C ASP A 121 -14.71 9.88 7.30
N ASN A 122 -13.58 9.41 6.78
CA ASN A 122 -13.55 8.29 5.83
C ASN A 122 -14.16 7.03 6.47
N PHE A 123 -13.71 6.64 7.67
CA PHE A 123 -14.24 5.46 8.35
C PHE A 123 -15.75 5.56 8.62
N ALA A 124 -16.25 6.73 9.02
CA ALA A 124 -17.69 6.92 9.26
C ALA A 124 -18.52 6.72 7.98
N ASN A 125 -17.98 7.11 6.82
CA ASN A 125 -18.68 7.08 5.54
C ASN A 125 -18.41 5.83 4.71
N ASP A 126 -17.30 5.13 4.92
CA ASP A 126 -16.99 3.85 4.30
C ASP A 126 -17.82 2.71 4.91
N LEU A 127 -18.32 2.88 6.14
CA LEU A 127 -19.14 1.90 6.85
C LEU A 127 -20.59 1.79 6.33
N ASN A 128 -21.05 2.70 5.47
CA ASN A 128 -22.44 2.73 5.01
C ASN A 128 -22.54 2.50 3.49
N SER A 129 -23.23 1.44 3.09
CA SER A 129 -23.41 1.05 1.67
C SER A 129 -24.07 2.12 0.80
N LEU A 130 -24.76 3.10 1.39
CA LEU A 130 -25.39 4.22 0.69
C LEU A 130 -24.38 5.33 0.31
N THR A 131 -23.22 5.38 0.97
CA THR A 131 -22.18 6.41 0.76
C THR A 131 -20.94 5.88 0.04
N VAL A 132 -20.76 4.55 -0.05
CA VAL A 132 -19.62 3.85 -0.70
C VAL A 132 -19.49 4.16 -2.21
N SER A 133 -20.54 4.68 -2.87
CA SER A 133 -20.51 5.05 -4.29
C SER A 133 -20.63 6.56 -4.54
N GLY A 134 -20.27 7.40 -3.56
CA GLY A 134 -20.27 8.87 -3.72
C GLY A 134 -21.66 9.53 -3.71
N GLY A 135 -22.72 8.78 -3.38
CA GLY A 135 -24.12 9.23 -3.44
C GLY A 135 -24.69 9.84 -2.14
N GLY A 136 -23.87 10.00 -1.10
CA GLY A 136 -24.32 10.53 0.20
C GLY A 136 -24.57 12.03 0.20
N THR A 137 -25.68 12.46 0.77
CA THR A 137 -25.93 13.89 1.02
C THR A 137 -25.05 14.42 2.16
N SER A 138 -24.76 15.73 2.19
CA SER A 138 -23.97 16.36 3.28
C SER A 138 -24.54 16.05 4.68
N SER A 139 -25.87 15.97 4.79
CA SER A 139 -26.57 15.64 6.03
C SER A 139 -26.31 14.20 6.50
N GLU A 140 -26.27 13.25 5.57
CA GLU A 140 -25.95 11.85 5.90
C GLU A 140 -24.51 11.68 6.34
N ARG A 141 -23.57 12.38 5.67
CA ARG A 141 -22.16 12.42 6.05
C ARG A 141 -21.98 12.91 7.49
N GLU A 142 -22.60 14.05 7.82
CA GLU A 142 -22.59 14.60 9.18
C GLU A 142 -23.22 13.65 10.21
N GLY A 143 -24.33 13.01 9.85
CA GLY A 143 -25.00 12.02 10.69
C GLY A 143 -24.13 10.81 11.00
N ASN A 144 -23.39 10.30 10.01
CA ASN A 144 -22.46 9.18 10.17
C ASN A 144 -21.32 9.55 11.13
N ILE A 145 -20.70 10.72 10.92
CA ILE A 145 -19.62 11.23 11.78
C ILE A 145 -20.12 11.39 13.22
N LYS A 146 -21.31 11.99 13.41
CA LYS A 146 -21.91 12.16 14.73
C LYS A 146 -22.10 10.82 15.45
N LYS A 147 -22.57 9.81 14.72
CA LYS A 147 -22.75 8.47 15.28
C LYS A 147 -21.42 7.87 15.71
N LEU A 148 -20.36 8.03 14.91
CA LEU A 148 -19.03 7.54 15.26
C LEU A 148 -18.46 8.25 16.50
N LEU A 149 -18.58 9.59 16.58
CA LEU A 149 -18.11 10.38 17.73
C LEU A 149 -18.79 9.98 19.05
N ASN A 150 -20.07 9.56 19.01
CA ASN A 150 -20.76 9.06 20.20
C ASN A 150 -20.13 7.77 20.77
N PHE A 151 -19.46 6.97 19.94
CA PHE A 151 -18.75 5.75 20.37
C PHE A 151 -17.27 6.02 20.66
N PHE A 152 -16.66 6.90 19.88
CA PHE A 152 -15.24 7.25 19.97
C PHE A 152 -15.10 8.77 20.09
N PRO A 153 -15.23 9.31 21.31
CA PRO A 153 -15.04 10.73 21.54
C PRO A 153 -13.59 11.11 21.21
N VAL A 154 -13.43 12.13 20.37
CA VAL A 154 -12.12 12.67 20.00
C VAL A 154 -11.91 13.96 20.78
N ILE A 155 -10.82 14.01 21.54
CA ILE A 155 -10.40 15.22 22.23
C ILE A 155 -9.23 15.79 21.46
N GLY A 156 -9.39 17.00 20.94
CA GLY A 156 -8.40 17.67 20.13
C GLY A 156 -8.17 19.11 20.58
N GLU A 157 -7.02 19.64 20.18
CA GLU A 157 -6.71 21.06 20.31
C GLU A 157 -7.55 21.84 19.29
N ASP A 158 -8.31 22.83 19.77
CA ASP A 158 -9.02 23.77 18.89
C ASP A 158 -8.07 24.83 18.31
N LEU A 159 -8.62 25.76 17.52
CA LEU A 159 -7.87 26.84 16.88
C LEU A 159 -7.17 27.80 17.86
N TYR A 160 -7.53 27.76 19.15
CA TYR A 160 -7.01 28.64 20.20
C TYR A 160 -6.07 27.90 21.16
N GLY A 161 -5.73 26.64 20.87
CA GLY A 161 -4.86 25.84 21.71
C GLY A 161 -5.56 25.18 22.89
N VAL A 162 -6.90 25.14 22.89
CA VAL A 162 -7.69 24.60 23.99
C VAL A 162 -8.12 23.18 23.65
N MET A 163 -7.82 22.25 24.55
CA MET A 163 -8.30 20.87 24.42
C MET A 163 -9.81 20.82 24.69
N LYS A 164 -10.58 20.41 23.67
CA LYS A 164 -12.02 20.18 23.79
C LYS A 164 -12.41 18.85 23.12
N GLU A 165 -13.56 18.32 23.51
CA GLU A 165 -14.21 17.26 22.75
C GLU A 165 -14.69 17.84 21.42
N LEU A 166 -14.31 17.20 20.31
CA LEU A 166 -14.59 17.69 18.97
C LEU A 166 -15.98 17.28 18.53
N ASP A 167 -16.68 18.19 17.86
CA ASP A 167 -17.96 17.92 17.22
C ASP A 167 -17.82 17.58 15.72
N VAL A 168 -18.95 17.36 15.06
CA VAL A 168 -18.99 17.01 13.63
C VAL A 168 -18.40 18.13 12.76
N ILE A 169 -18.64 19.38 13.13
CA ILE A 169 -18.15 20.54 12.39
C ILE A 169 -16.63 20.56 12.51
N ASP A 170 -16.11 20.40 13.73
CA ASP A 170 -14.67 20.34 14.00
C ASP A 170 -13.97 19.26 13.16
N VAL A 171 -14.54 18.04 13.08
CA VAL A 171 -14.00 16.94 12.25
C VAL A 171 -13.88 17.34 10.78
N LEU A 172 -14.86 18.08 10.25
CA LEU A 172 -14.89 18.48 8.84
C LEU A 172 -14.07 19.74 8.54
N THR A 173 -13.88 20.64 9.52
CA THR A 173 -13.24 21.94 9.29
C THR A 173 -11.79 22.01 9.73
N ILE A 174 -11.42 21.37 10.86
CA ILE A 174 -10.06 21.45 11.40
C ILE A 174 -9.00 20.95 10.40
N PRO A 175 -9.18 19.81 9.69
CA PRO A 175 -8.19 19.36 8.71
C PRO A 175 -7.97 20.39 7.60
N LYS A 176 -9.05 20.99 7.11
CA LYS A 176 -9.02 22.00 6.05
C LYS A 176 -8.26 23.24 6.51
N GLN A 177 -8.52 23.69 7.75
CA GLN A 177 -7.84 24.84 8.35
C GLN A 177 -6.36 24.56 8.60
N ILE A 178 -5.99 23.37 9.10
CA ILE A 178 -4.57 23.00 9.28
C ILE A 178 -3.83 23.04 7.93
N LYS A 179 -4.43 22.45 6.87
CA LYS A 179 -3.87 22.51 5.52
C LYS A 179 -3.74 23.95 5.03
N ALA A 180 -4.79 24.76 5.14
CA ALA A 180 -4.81 26.16 4.74
C ALA A 180 -3.75 26.99 5.49
N THR A 181 -3.60 26.79 6.80
CA THR A 181 -2.60 27.47 7.62
C THR A 181 -1.19 27.10 7.16
N GLU A 182 -0.95 25.83 6.84
CA GLU A 182 0.34 25.39 6.34
C GLU A 182 0.63 25.95 4.94
N VAL A 183 -0.38 26.02 4.07
CA VAL A 183 -0.30 26.68 2.76
C VAL A 183 0.09 28.15 2.92
N VAL A 184 -0.60 28.90 3.79
CA VAL A 184 -0.31 30.32 4.06
C VAL A 184 1.08 30.49 4.66
N LYS A 185 1.48 29.67 5.63
CA LYS A 185 2.83 29.68 6.23
C LYS A 185 3.92 29.46 5.18
N ARG A 186 3.66 28.61 4.19
CA ARG A 186 4.58 28.36 3.06
C ARG A 186 4.36 29.32 1.88
N GLY A 187 3.60 30.40 2.05
CA GLY A 187 3.39 31.40 1.01
C GLY A 187 2.71 30.84 -0.25
N PHE A 188 1.74 29.94 -0.07
CA PHE A 188 1.02 29.22 -1.14
C PHE A 188 1.90 28.26 -1.97
N MET A 189 3.15 28.00 -1.59
CA MET A 189 4.02 27.04 -2.29
C MET A 189 3.94 25.63 -1.69
N SER A 190 2.74 25.16 -1.37
CA SER A 190 2.50 23.85 -0.75
C SER A 190 1.79 22.90 -1.72
N ASN A 191 2.17 21.62 -1.71
CA ASN A 191 1.51 20.59 -2.52
C ASN A 191 0.04 20.37 -2.09
N LEU A 192 -0.32 20.80 -0.88
CA LEU A 192 -1.69 20.73 -0.35
C LEU A 192 -2.70 21.55 -1.16
N LEU A 193 -2.23 22.48 -2.00
CA LEU A 193 -3.09 23.26 -2.90
C LEU A 193 -3.48 22.53 -4.17
N PHE A 194 -2.81 21.42 -4.51
CA PHE A 194 -3.01 20.75 -5.78
C PHE A 194 -3.67 19.39 -5.58
N ALA A 195 -4.70 19.14 -6.37
CA ALA A 195 -5.43 17.87 -6.40
C ALA A 195 -5.27 17.21 -7.77
N ASN A 196 -5.50 15.89 -7.83
CA ASN A 196 -5.65 15.16 -9.09
C ASN A 196 -4.53 15.39 -10.13
N ILE A 197 -3.27 15.52 -9.70
CA ILE A 197 -2.13 15.78 -10.60
C ILE A 197 -1.97 14.68 -11.66
N SER A 198 -2.40 13.45 -11.36
CA SER A 198 -2.46 12.34 -12.32
C SER A 198 -3.31 12.64 -13.56
N ARG A 199 -4.24 13.60 -13.52
CA ARG A 199 -5.00 14.00 -14.70
C ARG A 199 -4.14 14.62 -15.80
N VAL A 200 -2.95 15.14 -15.46
CA VAL A 200 -2.05 15.75 -16.45
C VAL A 200 -1.52 14.74 -17.48
N PHE A 201 -1.52 13.44 -17.16
CA PHE A 201 -1.10 12.40 -18.12
C PHE A 201 -2.11 12.20 -19.26
N ALA A 202 -3.39 12.50 -19.02
CA ALA A 202 -4.44 12.51 -20.04
C ALA A 202 -4.72 13.92 -20.59
N ALA A 203 -3.87 14.90 -20.26
CA ALA A 203 -4.13 16.29 -20.62
C ALA A 203 -3.66 16.63 -22.04
N PRO A 204 -4.39 17.51 -22.75
CA PRO A 204 -4.00 17.93 -24.09
C PRO A 204 -2.68 18.70 -24.10
N GLN A 205 -2.07 18.79 -25.28
CA GLN A 205 -0.87 19.59 -25.49
C GLN A 205 -1.02 21.05 -25.01
N VAL A 206 -2.22 21.63 -25.11
CA VAL A 206 -2.52 22.99 -24.61
C VAL A 206 -2.29 23.10 -23.09
N VAL A 207 -2.63 22.06 -22.31
CA VAL A 207 -2.37 22.03 -20.86
C VAL A 207 -0.89 21.88 -20.58
N LEU A 208 -0.21 20.99 -21.31
CA LEU A 208 1.24 20.81 -21.17
C LEU A 208 2.01 22.09 -21.51
N ASP A 209 1.63 22.79 -22.57
CA ASP A 209 2.20 24.07 -22.97
C ASP A 209 1.93 25.16 -21.93
N THR A 210 0.72 25.17 -21.36
CA THR A 210 0.36 26.08 -20.26
C THR A 210 1.24 25.83 -19.04
N LEU A 211 1.41 24.58 -18.62
CA LEU A 211 2.31 24.20 -17.53
C LEU A 211 3.77 24.55 -17.86
N ASN A 212 4.16 24.43 -19.12
CA ASN A 212 5.51 24.77 -19.60
C ASN A 212 5.84 26.26 -19.45
N ASN A 213 4.84 27.13 -19.62
CA ASN A 213 4.96 28.57 -19.45
C ASN A 213 5.04 29.00 -17.97
N LEU A 214 4.60 28.16 -17.04
CA LEU A 214 4.76 28.40 -15.62
C LEU A 214 6.22 28.18 -15.18
N LYS A 215 6.72 29.10 -14.34
CA LYS A 215 8.04 28.96 -13.71
C LYS A 215 8.06 27.77 -12.76
N LYS A 216 9.20 27.09 -12.64
CA LYS A 216 9.37 25.99 -11.67
C LYS A 216 9.78 26.55 -10.31
N GLU A 217 9.13 26.06 -9.26
CA GLU A 217 9.40 26.45 -7.88
C GLU A 217 9.48 25.19 -7.01
N ASP A 218 10.64 24.95 -6.38
CA ASP A 218 10.77 23.92 -5.35
C ASP A 218 10.35 24.51 -4.00
N GLN A 219 10.10 23.66 -2.99
CA GLN A 219 9.82 24.16 -1.63
C GLN A 219 11.01 24.95 -1.08
N GLY A 220 11.02 26.26 -1.33
CA GLY A 220 12.00 27.23 -0.81
C GLY A 220 13.14 27.66 -1.75
N LYS A 221 13.19 27.29 -3.04
CA LYS A 221 14.19 27.81 -4.00
C LYS A 221 13.65 27.95 -5.44
N LEU A 222 14.12 29.00 -6.12
CA LEU A 222 13.83 29.36 -7.53
C LEU A 222 14.70 28.56 -8.51
N PHE A 223 14.11 28.02 -9.58
CA PHE A 223 14.83 27.51 -10.76
C PHE A 223 14.16 27.98 -12.06
N GLU A 224 14.97 28.29 -13.08
CA GLU A 224 14.43 28.53 -14.43
C GLU A 224 14.08 27.20 -15.14
N PRO A 225 13.01 27.19 -15.96
CA PRO A 225 12.57 25.99 -16.64
C PRO A 225 13.58 25.56 -17.72
N ASN A 226 14.35 24.51 -17.46
CA ASN A 226 15.32 23.99 -18.44
C ASN A 226 14.84 22.74 -19.21
N LYS A 227 13.65 22.19 -18.92
CA LYS A 227 13.08 21.04 -19.63
C LYS A 227 11.55 21.10 -19.71
N PRO A 228 10.94 20.84 -20.89
CA PRO A 228 9.49 20.75 -21.03
C PRO A 228 8.92 19.59 -20.20
N VAL A 229 7.65 19.71 -19.77
CA VAL A 229 6.86 18.57 -19.25
C VAL A 229 6.63 17.64 -20.43
N ASP A 230 7.09 16.41 -20.28
CA ASP A 230 6.89 15.32 -21.22
C ASP A 230 6.24 14.21 -20.41
N THR A 231 5.00 13.84 -20.77
CA THR A 231 4.24 12.77 -20.12
C THR A 231 4.81 11.39 -20.44
N LYS A 232 5.79 11.32 -21.36
CA LYS A 232 6.47 10.10 -21.81
C LYS A 232 5.51 8.99 -22.25
N ASP A 233 4.34 9.38 -22.75
CA ASP A 233 3.30 8.45 -23.22
C ASP A 233 2.90 7.40 -22.17
N ILE A 234 2.91 7.78 -20.88
CA ILE A 234 2.47 6.88 -19.80
C ILE A 234 0.94 6.84 -19.78
N GLU A 235 0.38 5.67 -20.07
CA GLU A 235 -1.06 5.41 -19.97
C GLU A 235 -1.48 5.14 -18.53
N LEU A 236 -2.63 5.69 -18.14
CA LEU A 236 -3.23 5.50 -16.83
C LEU A 236 -4.64 4.93 -16.98
N ASP A 237 -5.05 4.08 -16.04
CA ASP A 237 -6.42 3.59 -15.94
C ASP A 237 -7.39 4.61 -15.30
N ASP A 238 -8.67 4.25 -15.22
CA ASP A 238 -9.74 5.07 -14.63
C ASP A 238 -9.51 5.39 -13.13
N GLU A 239 -8.64 4.65 -12.44
CA GLU A 239 -8.26 4.88 -11.04
C GLU A 239 -6.94 5.69 -10.93
N GLY A 240 -6.38 6.11 -12.07
CA GLY A 240 -5.14 6.85 -12.18
C GLY A 240 -3.89 6.01 -11.89
N GLN A 241 -3.95 4.68 -11.92
CA GLN A 241 -2.79 3.80 -11.83
C GLN A 241 -2.14 3.61 -13.19
N VAL A 242 -0.84 3.30 -13.21
CA VAL A 242 -0.14 3.02 -14.47
C VAL A 242 -0.68 1.75 -15.11
N GLU A 243 -1.10 1.87 -16.37
CA GLU A 243 -1.41 0.76 -17.26
C GLU A 243 -0.13 0.32 -17.98
N LEU A 244 0.14 -0.99 -17.99
CA LEU A 244 1.33 -1.56 -18.63
C LEU A 244 0.94 -2.20 -19.95
N ASP A 245 1.72 -1.94 -20.99
CA ASP A 245 1.60 -2.69 -22.24
C ASP A 245 2.01 -4.15 -22.03
N ASN A 246 1.05 -5.04 -22.26
CA ASN A 246 1.25 -6.49 -22.19
C ASN A 246 2.38 -6.95 -23.13
N GLU A 247 2.60 -6.29 -24.27
CA GLU A 247 3.66 -6.64 -25.21
C GLU A 247 5.05 -6.39 -24.61
N ILE A 248 5.24 -5.30 -23.86
CA ILE A 248 6.50 -5.00 -23.15
C ILE A 248 6.76 -6.06 -22.08
N VAL A 249 5.73 -6.43 -21.31
CA VAL A 249 5.85 -7.45 -20.26
C VAL A 249 6.20 -8.82 -20.87
N ILE A 250 5.55 -9.20 -21.96
CA ILE A 250 5.81 -10.46 -22.68
C ILE A 250 7.24 -10.46 -23.24
N ASN A 251 7.64 -9.41 -23.96
CA ASN A 251 8.98 -9.33 -24.57
C ASN A 251 10.10 -9.38 -23.53
N ASN A 252 9.95 -8.68 -22.40
CA ASN A 252 10.94 -8.72 -21.32
C ASN A 252 10.95 -10.08 -20.61
N THR A 253 9.79 -10.71 -20.42
CA THR A 253 9.69 -12.08 -19.86
C THR A 253 10.38 -13.10 -20.76
N ASP A 254 10.13 -13.04 -22.07
CA ASP A 254 10.74 -13.91 -23.08
C ASP A 254 12.25 -13.66 -23.21
N ALA A 255 12.70 -12.41 -23.11
CA ALA A 255 14.11 -12.07 -23.11
C ALA A 255 14.85 -12.66 -21.88
N ILE A 256 14.18 -12.71 -20.73
CA ILE A 256 14.73 -13.25 -19.48
C ILE A 256 14.75 -14.79 -19.50
N LEU A 257 13.64 -15.42 -19.89
CA LEU A 257 13.51 -16.89 -19.92
C LEU A 257 14.24 -17.53 -21.11
N GLY A 258 14.32 -16.84 -22.25
CA GLY A 258 14.89 -17.37 -23.49
C GLY A 258 14.06 -18.52 -24.09
N ASN A 259 14.64 -19.22 -25.06
CA ASN A 259 13.98 -20.35 -25.72
C ASN A 259 14.15 -21.64 -24.90
N LYS A 260 13.17 -21.89 -24.02
CA LYS A 260 12.97 -23.10 -23.19
C LYS A 260 14.02 -23.31 -22.09
N ILE A 261 13.51 -23.66 -20.91
CA ILE A 261 14.29 -23.88 -19.69
C ILE A 261 14.97 -25.27 -19.73
N TYR A 262 16.03 -25.40 -20.53
CA TYR A 262 16.84 -26.62 -20.58
C TYR A 262 17.82 -26.65 -19.39
N GLY A 263 17.54 -27.49 -18.38
CA GLY A 263 18.46 -27.76 -17.26
C GLY A 263 17.79 -28.01 -15.91
N ILE A 264 16.57 -27.49 -15.70
CA ILE A 264 15.81 -27.76 -14.47
C ILE A 264 15.34 -29.22 -14.43
N GLU A 265 15.13 -29.83 -15.59
CA GLU A 265 14.70 -31.23 -15.74
C GLU A 265 15.70 -32.25 -15.15
N GLU A 266 17.01 -32.02 -15.33
CA GLU A 266 18.07 -32.88 -14.77
C GLU A 266 18.17 -32.72 -13.24
N THR A 267 17.97 -31.50 -12.74
CA THR A 267 17.98 -31.22 -11.28
C THR A 267 16.74 -31.82 -10.59
N LEU A 268 15.59 -31.73 -11.25
CA LEU A 268 14.31 -32.33 -10.81
C LEU A 268 14.41 -33.85 -10.73
N THR A 269 14.87 -34.50 -11.79
CA THR A 269 14.96 -35.97 -11.85
C THR A 269 15.95 -36.54 -10.84
N GLY A 270 17.11 -35.90 -10.64
CA GLY A 270 18.08 -36.33 -9.64
C GLY A 270 17.60 -36.22 -8.20
N SER A 271 16.82 -35.18 -7.87
CA SER A 271 16.35 -34.94 -6.49
C SER A 271 15.14 -35.79 -6.10
N LEU A 272 14.31 -36.17 -7.07
CA LEU A 272 13.14 -37.04 -6.85
C LEU A 272 13.52 -38.50 -6.56
N ASP A 273 14.70 -38.93 -7.00
CA ASP A 273 15.19 -40.31 -6.80
C ASP A 273 15.91 -40.50 -5.44
N SER A 274 16.32 -39.43 -4.76
CA SER A 274 16.90 -39.51 -3.41
C SER A 274 15.81 -39.61 -2.33
N SER A 275 15.50 -40.85 -1.95
CA SER A 275 14.49 -41.20 -0.94
C SER A 275 14.89 -40.76 0.49
N GLY A 276 14.36 -39.64 0.96
CA GLY A 276 14.50 -39.13 2.33
C GLY A 276 13.31 -38.26 2.77
N GLY A 277 12.97 -38.30 4.07
CA GLY A 277 11.70 -37.79 4.64
C GLY A 277 11.43 -36.28 4.59
N ASN A 278 12.14 -35.52 3.75
CA ASN A 278 11.91 -34.09 3.52
C ASN A 278 12.02 -33.71 2.02
N LEU A 279 11.61 -34.64 1.15
CA LEU A 279 11.77 -34.62 -0.31
C LEU A 279 11.36 -33.28 -0.96
N VAL A 280 10.25 -32.67 -0.53
CA VAL A 280 9.77 -31.38 -1.06
C VAL A 280 10.77 -30.26 -0.79
N LYS A 281 11.19 -30.11 0.47
CA LYS A 281 12.02 -28.97 0.88
C LYS A 281 13.42 -29.04 0.30
N GLU A 282 13.96 -30.24 0.13
CA GLU A 282 15.25 -30.48 -0.51
C GLU A 282 15.15 -30.22 -2.01
N THR A 283 14.16 -30.82 -2.69
CA THR A 283 13.93 -30.62 -4.14
C THR A 283 13.71 -29.14 -4.47
N VAL A 284 12.89 -28.42 -3.70
CA VAL A 284 12.67 -26.97 -3.93
C VAL A 284 13.94 -26.17 -3.68
N LYS A 285 14.69 -26.49 -2.63
CA LYS A 285 15.94 -25.78 -2.34
C LYS A 285 16.95 -25.95 -3.48
N ASP A 286 17.04 -27.13 -4.05
CA ASP A 286 17.95 -27.42 -5.15
C ASP A 286 17.49 -26.75 -6.46
N ILE A 287 16.18 -26.68 -6.73
CA ILE A 287 15.63 -25.93 -7.86
C ILE A 287 15.92 -24.42 -7.72
N VAL A 288 15.62 -23.84 -6.56
CA VAL A 288 15.79 -22.38 -6.33
C VAL A 288 17.26 -21.97 -6.29
N SER A 289 18.15 -22.89 -5.90
CA SER A 289 19.60 -22.67 -5.88
C SER A 289 20.28 -23.11 -7.17
N SER A 290 19.52 -23.56 -8.18
CA SER A 290 20.10 -24.01 -9.44
C SER A 290 20.71 -22.83 -10.22
N ASP A 291 21.82 -23.11 -10.91
CA ASP A 291 22.50 -22.14 -11.78
C ASP A 291 21.54 -21.55 -12.85
N VAL A 292 20.49 -22.28 -13.21
CA VAL A 292 19.45 -21.84 -14.14
C VAL A 292 18.60 -20.73 -13.54
N ILE A 293 18.11 -20.90 -12.30
CA ILE A 293 17.32 -19.88 -11.61
C ILE A 293 18.20 -18.66 -11.26
N GLU A 294 19.46 -18.88 -10.86
CA GLU A 294 20.39 -17.77 -10.66
C GLU A 294 20.69 -17.01 -11.96
N GLY A 295 20.81 -17.71 -13.08
CA GLY A 295 20.96 -17.12 -14.41
C GLY A 295 19.74 -16.29 -14.82
N ILE A 296 18.53 -16.79 -14.60
CA ILE A 296 17.26 -16.07 -14.85
C ILE A 296 17.23 -14.79 -14.04
N PHE A 297 17.49 -14.85 -12.74
CA PHE A 297 17.45 -13.65 -11.89
C PHE A 297 18.57 -12.67 -12.18
N LYS A 298 19.77 -13.14 -12.54
CA LYS A 298 20.87 -12.26 -12.97
C LYS A 298 20.52 -11.54 -14.28
N LYS A 299 19.96 -12.25 -15.26
CA LYS A 299 19.51 -11.66 -16.52
C LYS A 299 18.35 -10.69 -16.32
N SER A 300 17.43 -11.02 -15.41
CA SER A 300 16.35 -10.11 -14.99
C SER A 300 16.91 -8.81 -14.39
N GLN A 301 18.02 -8.89 -13.68
CA GLN A 301 18.72 -7.74 -13.10
C GLN A 301 19.31 -6.83 -14.18
N GLU A 302 19.88 -7.41 -15.22
CA GLU A 302 20.45 -6.69 -16.37
C GLU A 302 19.35 -6.02 -17.23
N VAL A 303 18.20 -6.66 -17.39
CA VAL A 303 17.09 -6.17 -18.23
C VAL A 303 16.24 -5.12 -17.49
N THR A 304 15.91 -5.35 -16.22
CA THR A 304 14.94 -4.52 -15.46
C THR A 304 15.60 -3.58 -14.46
N GLY A 305 16.90 -3.75 -14.15
CA GLY A 305 17.60 -2.97 -13.13
C GLY A 305 17.21 -3.31 -11.68
N ALA A 306 16.60 -4.48 -11.45
CA ALA A 306 16.12 -4.92 -10.15
C ALA A 306 17.21 -4.98 -9.06
N THR A 307 16.83 -4.72 -7.81
CA THR A 307 17.78 -4.81 -6.68
C THR A 307 17.93 -6.25 -6.18
N ASN A 308 19.04 -6.54 -5.47
CA ASN A 308 19.23 -7.84 -4.82
C ASN A 308 18.10 -8.17 -3.83
N LEU A 309 17.52 -7.15 -3.17
CA LEU A 309 16.39 -7.33 -2.25
C LEU A 309 15.12 -7.78 -2.99
N ASP A 310 14.86 -7.18 -4.17
CA ASP A 310 13.73 -7.57 -5.00
C ASP A 310 13.90 -9.03 -5.45
N ILE A 311 15.09 -9.43 -5.90
CA ILE A 311 15.41 -10.82 -6.27
C ILE A 311 15.23 -11.79 -5.10
N ASP A 312 15.76 -11.45 -3.93
CA ASP A 312 15.65 -12.30 -2.74
C ASP A 312 14.19 -12.50 -2.31
N SER A 313 13.36 -11.47 -2.46
CA SER A 313 11.92 -11.58 -2.20
C SER A 313 11.23 -12.51 -3.19
N THR A 314 11.55 -12.41 -4.48
CA THR A 314 10.99 -13.26 -5.53
C THR A 314 11.46 -14.71 -5.41
N LYS A 315 12.74 -14.96 -5.06
CA LYS A 315 13.25 -16.30 -4.76
C LYS A 315 12.48 -16.97 -3.62
N ARG A 316 12.02 -16.20 -2.62
CA ARG A 316 11.17 -16.73 -1.54
C ARG A 316 9.76 -17.03 -2.01
N ILE A 317 9.15 -16.16 -2.81
CA ILE A 317 7.82 -16.39 -3.39
C ILE A 317 7.86 -17.64 -4.28
N LEU A 318 8.87 -17.75 -5.15
CA LEU A 318 9.13 -18.92 -5.98
C LEU A 318 9.23 -20.19 -5.12
N LYS A 319 10.02 -20.14 -4.04
CA LYS A 319 10.16 -21.25 -3.09
C LYS A 319 8.80 -21.67 -2.51
N ILE A 320 7.98 -20.73 -2.04
CA ILE A 320 6.67 -21.03 -1.43
C ILE A 320 5.72 -21.65 -2.46
N ASN A 321 5.65 -21.07 -3.66
CA ASN A 321 4.78 -21.57 -4.73
C ASN A 321 5.19 -22.97 -5.19
N LEU A 322 6.50 -23.23 -5.30
CA LEU A 322 7.02 -24.56 -5.62
C LEU A 322 6.77 -25.57 -4.50
N GLU A 323 7.00 -25.22 -3.23
CA GLU A 323 6.71 -26.09 -2.08
C GLU A 323 5.23 -26.50 -2.09
N ARG A 324 4.32 -25.55 -2.33
CA ARG A 324 2.88 -25.80 -2.38
C ARG A 324 2.49 -26.75 -3.51
N GLU A 325 2.95 -26.49 -4.74
CA GLU A 325 2.59 -27.33 -5.90
C GLU A 325 3.19 -28.74 -5.80
N LEU A 326 4.42 -28.86 -5.31
CA LEU A 326 5.05 -30.16 -5.08
C LEU A 326 4.35 -30.96 -3.97
N GLU A 327 3.93 -30.31 -2.88
CA GLU A 327 3.13 -30.96 -1.84
C GLU A 327 1.79 -31.50 -2.37
N ILE A 328 1.12 -30.74 -3.24
CA ILE A 328 -0.13 -31.17 -3.87
C ILE A 328 0.12 -32.41 -4.74
N SER A 329 1.14 -32.36 -5.61
CA SER A 329 1.47 -33.49 -6.50
C SER A 329 1.91 -34.72 -5.72
N LEU A 330 2.66 -34.57 -4.62
CA LEU A 330 3.05 -35.71 -3.76
C LEU A 330 1.84 -36.35 -3.07
N LYS A 331 0.91 -35.55 -2.52
CA LYS A 331 -0.32 -36.09 -1.94
C LYS A 331 -1.14 -36.84 -2.98
N GLN A 332 -1.19 -36.35 -4.22
CA GLN A 332 -1.87 -37.04 -5.31
C GLN A 332 -1.21 -38.39 -5.63
N LYS A 333 0.12 -38.44 -5.72
CA LYS A 333 0.89 -39.68 -5.86
C LYS A 333 0.60 -40.66 -4.71
N GLU A 334 0.67 -40.22 -3.46
CA GLU A 334 0.40 -41.06 -2.29
C GLU A 334 -1.02 -41.66 -2.31
N ILE A 335 -2.00 -40.89 -2.75
CA ILE A 335 -3.39 -41.34 -2.92
C ILE A 335 -3.49 -42.42 -4.00
N ASP A 336 -2.84 -42.22 -5.15
CA ASP A 336 -2.91 -43.16 -6.27
C ASP A 336 -2.12 -44.44 -5.98
N GLU A 337 -0.97 -44.36 -5.31
CA GLU A 337 -0.27 -45.52 -4.77
C GLU A 337 -1.14 -46.31 -3.78
N ALA A 338 -1.84 -45.63 -2.88
CA ALA A 338 -2.69 -46.27 -1.88
C ALA A 338 -3.91 -46.99 -2.52
N LYS A 339 -4.49 -46.41 -3.59
CA LYS A 339 -5.54 -47.07 -4.37
C LYS A 339 -5.01 -48.33 -5.05
N VAL A 340 -3.87 -48.25 -5.75
CA VAL A 340 -3.30 -49.40 -6.46
C VAL A 340 -2.85 -50.50 -5.49
N LYS A 341 -2.26 -50.14 -4.34
CA LYS A 341 -1.91 -51.10 -3.28
C LYS A 341 -3.16 -51.81 -2.73
N ARG A 342 -4.24 -51.07 -2.46
CA ARG A 342 -5.51 -51.67 -1.98
C ARG A 342 -6.12 -52.62 -3.02
N ASP A 343 -6.17 -52.21 -4.29
CA ASP A 343 -6.70 -53.05 -5.37
C ASP A 343 -5.86 -54.32 -5.59
N TYR A 344 -4.54 -54.20 -5.40
CA TYR A 344 -3.62 -55.34 -5.47
C TYR A 344 -3.81 -56.29 -4.27
N GLU A 345 -3.91 -55.78 -3.04
CA GLU A 345 -4.18 -56.56 -1.84
C GLU A 345 -5.50 -57.34 -1.94
N GLU A 346 -6.54 -56.71 -2.49
CA GLU A 346 -7.83 -57.36 -2.74
C GLU A 346 -7.69 -58.50 -3.79
N LYS A 347 -7.05 -58.22 -4.93
CA LYS A 347 -6.85 -59.21 -6.01
C LYS A 347 -5.96 -60.37 -5.59
N ILE A 348 -4.92 -60.14 -4.80
CA ILE A 348 -4.01 -61.20 -4.35
C ILE A 348 -4.63 -62.08 -3.26
N SER A 349 -5.53 -61.53 -2.43
CA SER A 349 -6.26 -62.27 -1.42
C SER A 349 -7.29 -63.26 -2.02
N GLN A 350 -7.82 -62.96 -3.20
CA GLN A 350 -8.81 -63.79 -3.91
C GLN A 350 -8.17 -64.86 -4.80
N THR A 351 -6.84 -64.82 -5.02
CA THR A 351 -6.15 -65.66 -6.00
C THR A 351 -5.38 -66.82 -5.33
N VAL A 352 -5.65 -68.06 -5.74
CA VAL A 352 -5.07 -69.28 -5.11
C VAL A 352 -3.89 -69.86 -5.91
N LYS A 353 -3.80 -69.61 -7.22
CA LYS A 353 -2.76 -70.16 -8.11
C LYS A 353 -1.47 -69.34 -8.08
N LYS A 354 -0.33 -70.04 -8.12
CA LYS A 354 1.01 -69.46 -8.01
C LYS A 354 1.43 -68.66 -9.25
N GLU A 355 1.05 -69.12 -10.44
CA GLU A 355 1.36 -68.46 -11.73
C GLU A 355 0.59 -67.15 -11.93
N GLU A 356 -0.67 -67.08 -11.46
CA GLU A 356 -1.49 -65.86 -11.50
C GLU A 356 -0.98 -64.81 -10.49
N LYS A 357 -0.35 -65.22 -9.38
CA LYS A 357 0.30 -64.32 -8.41
C LYS A 357 1.55 -63.65 -8.97
N GLU A 358 2.42 -64.38 -9.67
CA GLU A 358 3.62 -63.79 -10.30
C GLU A 358 3.25 -62.80 -11.42
N GLN A 359 2.16 -63.04 -12.16
CA GLN A 359 1.66 -62.10 -13.16
C GLN A 359 1.07 -60.83 -12.53
N LEU A 360 0.35 -60.97 -11.41
CA LEU A 360 -0.18 -59.84 -10.63
C LEU A 360 0.95 -58.99 -10.02
N GLU A 361 2.03 -59.61 -9.53
CA GLU A 361 3.22 -58.91 -9.02
C GLU A 361 3.92 -58.07 -10.10
N LYS A 362 4.10 -58.63 -11.31
CA LYS A 362 4.65 -57.85 -12.44
C LYS A 362 3.73 -56.71 -12.87
N ALA A 363 2.42 -56.95 -12.94
CA ALA A 363 1.46 -55.90 -13.28
C ALA A 363 1.41 -54.78 -12.24
N PHE A 364 1.55 -55.12 -10.95
CA PHE A 364 1.67 -54.16 -9.86
C PHE A 364 2.96 -53.32 -9.98
N SER A 365 4.11 -53.96 -10.23
CA SER A 365 5.37 -53.24 -10.46
C SER A 365 5.25 -52.26 -11.63
N ASN A 366 4.73 -52.70 -12.78
CA ASN A 366 4.59 -51.83 -13.95
C ASN A 366 3.62 -50.66 -13.70
N THR A 367 2.51 -50.89 -12.98
CA THR A 367 1.56 -49.81 -12.64
C THR A 367 2.13 -48.83 -11.62
N MET A 368 3.02 -49.31 -10.74
CA MET A 368 3.76 -48.44 -9.82
C MET A 368 4.79 -47.58 -10.55
N ASP A 369 5.48 -48.15 -11.53
CA ASP A 369 6.43 -47.43 -12.39
C ASP A 369 5.70 -46.38 -13.25
N ASP A 370 4.54 -46.71 -13.82
CA ASP A 370 3.69 -45.76 -14.57
C ASP A 370 3.22 -44.56 -13.69
N ILE A 371 2.93 -44.80 -12.41
CA ILE A 371 2.55 -43.72 -11.47
C ILE A 371 3.75 -42.81 -11.20
N LEU A 372 4.95 -43.38 -11.06
CA LEU A 372 6.18 -42.61 -10.88
C LEU A 372 6.50 -41.75 -12.09
N ASP A 373 6.36 -42.29 -13.31
CA ASP A 373 6.61 -41.56 -14.55
C ASP A 373 5.60 -40.42 -14.75
N LYS A 374 4.30 -40.67 -14.50
CA LYS A 374 3.26 -39.63 -14.54
C LYS A 374 3.51 -38.52 -13.53
N PHE A 375 3.92 -38.88 -12.31
CA PHE A 375 4.27 -37.92 -11.29
C PHE A 375 5.49 -37.07 -11.70
N LYS A 376 6.52 -37.68 -12.31
CA LYS A 376 7.69 -36.96 -12.84
C LYS A 376 7.30 -35.98 -13.94
N GLU A 377 6.41 -36.37 -14.86
CA GLU A 377 5.90 -35.48 -15.92
C GLU A 377 5.05 -34.33 -15.35
N GLU A 378 4.14 -34.61 -14.42
CA GLU A 378 3.26 -33.61 -13.82
C GLU A 378 4.04 -32.57 -13.00
N VAL A 379 5.03 -33.04 -12.22
CA VAL A 379 5.93 -32.16 -11.45
C VAL A 379 6.75 -31.28 -12.38
N LYS A 380 7.25 -31.82 -13.49
CA LYS A 380 8.01 -31.07 -14.49
C LYS A 380 7.16 -29.97 -15.12
N GLU A 381 5.94 -30.28 -15.55
CA GLU A 381 5.03 -29.32 -16.16
C GLU A 381 4.63 -28.20 -15.19
N LYS A 382 4.26 -28.56 -13.95
CA LYS A 382 3.90 -27.59 -12.90
C LYS A 382 5.06 -26.71 -12.49
N THR A 383 6.26 -27.27 -12.34
CA THR A 383 7.46 -26.51 -11.98
C THR A 383 7.79 -25.46 -13.03
N SER A 384 7.75 -25.82 -14.31
CA SER A 384 7.96 -24.88 -15.41
C SER A 384 6.93 -23.75 -15.41
N ARG A 385 5.64 -24.08 -15.23
CA ARG A 385 4.56 -23.07 -15.12
C ARG A 385 4.75 -22.11 -13.95
N VAL A 386 5.14 -22.62 -12.78
CA VAL A 386 5.38 -21.78 -11.60
C VAL A 386 6.55 -20.82 -11.85
N ILE A 387 7.61 -21.26 -12.52
CA ILE A 387 8.76 -20.42 -12.86
C ILE A 387 8.36 -19.35 -13.89
N GLU A 388 7.62 -19.74 -14.94
CA GLU A 388 7.12 -18.82 -15.96
C GLU A 388 6.22 -17.74 -15.34
N ASN A 389 5.22 -18.12 -14.55
CA ASN A 389 4.31 -17.19 -13.89
C ASN A 389 5.05 -16.27 -12.91
N THR A 390 5.95 -16.81 -12.08
CA THR A 390 6.71 -16.00 -11.11
C THR A 390 7.63 -15.02 -11.82
N THR A 391 8.21 -15.41 -12.96
CA THR A 391 9.07 -14.52 -13.77
C THR A 391 8.23 -13.43 -14.42
N LYS A 392 7.06 -13.77 -14.97
CA LYS A 392 6.13 -12.79 -15.53
C LYS A 392 5.68 -11.77 -14.49
N GLU A 393 5.22 -12.23 -13.31
CA GLU A 393 4.83 -11.35 -12.21
C GLU A 393 6.00 -10.48 -11.74
N PHE A 394 7.22 -11.01 -11.72
CA PHE A 394 8.40 -10.24 -11.35
C PHE A 394 8.68 -9.11 -12.35
N VAL A 395 8.65 -9.41 -13.65
CA VAL A 395 8.86 -8.42 -14.72
C VAL A 395 7.78 -7.35 -14.66
N GLU A 396 6.52 -7.75 -14.54
CA GLU A 396 5.39 -6.83 -14.42
C GLU A 396 5.54 -5.89 -13.22
N ASN A 397 5.93 -6.41 -12.06
CA ASN A 397 6.19 -5.61 -10.87
C ASN A 397 7.37 -4.64 -11.04
N GLN A 398 8.44 -5.04 -11.73
CA GLN A 398 9.58 -4.16 -12.00
C GLN A 398 9.23 -3.05 -12.98
N GLU A 399 8.55 -3.37 -14.08
CA GLU A 399 8.09 -2.37 -15.04
C GLU A 399 7.09 -1.40 -14.39
N ARG A 400 6.16 -1.90 -13.57
CA ARG A 400 5.24 -1.06 -12.77
C ARG A 400 6.01 -0.13 -11.84
N LYS A 401 7.05 -0.62 -11.15
CA LYS A 401 7.89 0.18 -10.24
C LYS A 401 8.66 1.26 -10.99
N LYS A 402 9.22 0.94 -12.15
CA LYS A 402 9.93 1.88 -13.03
C LYS A 402 8.98 2.95 -13.54
N ALA A 403 7.84 2.56 -14.10
CA ALA A 403 6.84 3.48 -14.62
C ALA A 403 6.24 4.37 -13.50
N ASN A 404 5.96 3.82 -12.32
CA ASN A 404 5.52 4.62 -11.16
C ASN A 404 6.57 5.65 -10.71
N LYS A 405 7.86 5.32 -10.79
CA LYS A 405 8.94 6.27 -10.50
C LYS A 405 8.98 7.39 -11.54
N GLU A 406 8.80 7.07 -12.82
CA GLU A 406 8.73 8.07 -13.89
C GLU A 406 7.50 8.95 -13.76
N LYS A 407 6.33 8.36 -13.47
CA LYS A 407 5.09 9.05 -13.13
C LYS A 407 5.31 10.03 -11.97
N SER A 408 5.86 9.58 -10.84
CA SER A 408 6.11 10.44 -9.68
C SER A 408 7.04 11.62 -10.01
N GLN A 409 8.04 11.42 -10.88
CA GLN A 409 8.93 12.51 -11.31
C GLN A 409 8.19 13.56 -12.14
N ILE A 410 7.29 13.13 -13.03
CA ILE A 410 6.48 14.03 -13.85
C ILE A 410 5.48 14.78 -12.95
N GLU A 411 4.80 14.08 -12.04
CA GLU A 411 3.89 14.72 -11.07
C GLU A 411 4.61 15.77 -10.23
N ASP A 412 5.84 15.49 -9.78
CA ASP A 412 6.64 16.45 -9.03
C ASP A 412 7.05 17.66 -9.88
N ASP A 413 7.34 17.48 -11.17
CA ASP A 413 7.60 18.59 -12.10
C ASP A 413 6.36 19.48 -12.28
N VAL A 414 5.20 18.85 -12.48
CA VAL A 414 3.90 19.53 -12.57
C VAL A 414 3.62 20.31 -11.28
N ARG A 415 3.80 19.69 -10.12
CA ARG A 415 3.65 20.36 -8.81
C ARG A 415 4.61 21.54 -8.69
N SER A 416 5.87 21.40 -9.11
CA SER A 416 6.83 22.53 -9.10
C SER A 416 6.37 23.70 -9.97
N ARG A 417 5.76 23.44 -11.13
CA ARG A 417 5.22 24.48 -12.02
C ARG A 417 3.98 25.15 -11.44
N LEU A 418 3.05 24.36 -10.90
CA LEU A 418 1.88 24.88 -10.22
C LEU A 418 2.26 25.69 -8.97
N ARG A 419 3.34 25.34 -8.26
CA ARG A 419 3.91 26.18 -7.19
C ARG A 419 4.43 27.52 -7.69
N GLY A 420 5.01 27.56 -8.90
CA GLY A 420 5.44 28.83 -9.50
C GLY A 420 4.27 29.76 -9.80
N PHE A 421 3.13 29.22 -10.22
CA PHE A 421 1.86 29.97 -10.25
C PHE A 421 1.45 30.38 -8.83
N ALA A 422 1.38 29.42 -7.90
CA ALA A 422 0.84 29.65 -6.57
C ALA A 422 1.63 30.69 -5.75
N ARG A 423 2.94 30.85 -5.99
CA ARG A 423 3.77 31.90 -5.41
C ARG A 423 3.24 33.32 -5.70
N THR A 424 2.54 33.50 -6.81
CA THR A 424 1.99 34.80 -7.21
C THR A 424 0.68 35.15 -6.52
N ILE A 425 -0.02 34.15 -5.95
CA ILE A 425 -1.34 34.29 -5.30
C ILE A 425 -1.33 35.35 -4.19
N PRO A 426 -0.39 35.37 -3.22
CA PRO A 426 -0.37 36.39 -2.17
C PRO A 426 -0.36 37.82 -2.72
N SER A 427 0.41 38.08 -3.77
CA SER A 427 0.47 39.40 -4.43
C SER A 427 -0.88 39.81 -5.02
N PHE A 428 -1.61 38.86 -5.63
CA PHE A 428 -2.95 39.11 -6.14
C PHE A 428 -3.96 39.37 -5.01
N ILE A 429 -3.93 38.59 -3.93
CA ILE A 429 -4.80 38.82 -2.76
C ILE A 429 -4.48 40.18 -2.10
N MET A 430 -3.21 40.60 -2.10
CA MET A 430 -2.83 41.91 -1.56
C MET A 430 -3.38 43.06 -2.41
N ALA A 431 -3.33 42.94 -3.74
CA ALA A 431 -3.74 43.99 -4.68
C ALA A 431 -5.25 44.05 -4.94
N TYR A 432 -5.92 42.88 -5.03
CA TYR A 432 -7.31 42.74 -5.49
C TYR A 432 -8.18 41.91 -4.53
N GLY A 433 -7.66 41.51 -3.37
CA GLY A 433 -8.38 40.63 -2.46
C GLY A 433 -9.56 41.32 -1.75
N GLU A 434 -10.75 40.80 -2.02
CA GLU A 434 -12.01 41.10 -1.32
C GLU A 434 -12.44 39.91 -0.45
N LYS A 435 -13.39 40.13 0.49
CA LYS A 435 -13.81 39.09 1.47
C LYS A 435 -14.44 37.86 0.84
N ASP A 436 -15.01 37.99 -0.35
CA ASP A 436 -15.68 36.92 -1.10
C ASP A 436 -14.77 36.26 -2.14
N LEU A 437 -13.48 36.59 -2.19
CA LEU A 437 -12.53 35.95 -3.10
C LEU A 437 -12.41 34.45 -2.80
N ASN A 438 -12.55 33.64 -3.86
CA ASN A 438 -12.43 32.19 -3.90
C ASN A 438 -11.81 31.75 -5.24
N LEU A 439 -11.53 30.47 -5.40
CA LEU A 439 -10.92 29.90 -6.59
C LEU A 439 -11.80 30.09 -7.84
N ALA A 440 -13.12 30.03 -7.68
CA ALA A 440 -14.10 30.13 -8.78
C ALA A 440 -14.22 31.55 -9.35
N ASN A 441 -14.01 32.58 -8.53
CA ASN A 441 -14.06 33.99 -8.94
C ASN A 441 -12.68 34.65 -9.05
N PHE A 442 -11.59 33.91 -8.78
CA PHE A 442 -10.21 34.41 -8.79
C PHE A 442 -9.85 35.13 -10.10
N ASP A 443 -10.39 34.65 -11.22
CA ASP A 443 -10.19 35.19 -12.56
C ASP A 443 -10.95 36.49 -12.84
N SER A 444 -12.05 36.75 -12.12
CA SER A 444 -12.92 37.90 -12.39
C SER A 444 -12.39 39.21 -11.79
N TYR A 445 -11.58 39.12 -10.74
CA TYR A 445 -11.03 40.27 -10.03
C TYR A 445 -9.73 40.80 -10.63
N ILE A 446 -9.05 40.02 -11.48
CA ILE A 446 -7.70 40.32 -11.97
C ILE A 446 -7.77 40.68 -13.48
N PRO A 447 -7.24 41.84 -13.90
CA PRO A 447 -7.14 42.16 -15.32
C PRO A 447 -6.23 41.17 -16.06
N ASP A 448 -6.66 40.66 -17.23
CA ASP A 448 -5.95 39.62 -17.99
C ASP A 448 -4.49 39.95 -18.31
N HIS A 449 -4.20 41.21 -18.68
CA HIS A 449 -2.82 41.63 -18.96
C HIS A 449 -1.90 41.55 -17.72
N VAL A 450 -2.41 41.92 -16.53
CA VAL A 450 -1.65 41.84 -15.26
C VAL A 450 -1.46 40.38 -14.87
N PHE A 451 -2.51 39.57 -15.04
CA PHE A 451 -2.47 38.14 -14.76
C PHE A 451 -1.38 37.46 -15.58
N LYS A 452 -1.34 37.73 -16.90
CA LYS A 452 -0.34 37.16 -17.82
C LYS A 452 1.08 37.60 -17.52
N GLU A 453 1.29 38.88 -17.19
CA GLU A 453 2.63 39.40 -16.88
C GLU A 453 3.23 38.75 -15.62
N VAL A 454 2.40 38.52 -14.60
CA VAL A 454 2.85 38.01 -13.31
C VAL A 454 2.93 36.48 -13.29
N THR A 455 1.98 35.77 -13.91
CA THR A 455 1.89 34.30 -13.87
C THR A 455 2.56 33.62 -15.07
N GLY A 456 2.67 34.30 -16.21
CA GLY A 456 3.14 33.74 -17.48
C GLY A 456 2.05 33.05 -18.31
N ILE A 457 0.81 32.94 -17.82
CA ILE A 457 -0.32 32.29 -18.51
C ILE A 457 -1.54 33.22 -18.60
N THR A 458 -2.46 32.97 -19.54
CA THR A 458 -3.71 33.74 -19.66
C THR A 458 -4.76 33.27 -18.67
N ILE A 459 -5.80 34.08 -18.44
CA ILE A 459 -6.94 33.68 -17.60
C ILE A 459 -7.65 32.44 -18.16
N ASP A 460 -7.83 32.35 -19.48
CA ASP A 460 -8.48 31.20 -20.11
C ASP A 460 -7.68 29.91 -19.92
N GLN A 461 -6.34 30.00 -19.99
CA GLN A 461 -5.45 28.88 -19.69
C GLN A 461 -5.56 28.44 -18.23
N PHE A 462 -5.64 29.39 -17.29
CA PHE A 462 -5.87 29.09 -15.88
C PHE A 462 -7.23 28.43 -15.64
N LYS A 463 -8.31 28.92 -16.27
CA LYS A 463 -9.64 28.31 -16.22
C LYS A 463 -9.62 26.88 -16.74
N PHE A 464 -8.90 26.63 -17.83
CA PHE A 464 -8.78 25.29 -18.38
C PHE A 464 -8.05 24.32 -17.43
N LEU A 465 -7.08 24.79 -16.64
CA LEU A 465 -6.45 23.99 -15.58
C LEU A 465 -7.38 23.77 -14.36
N ARG A 466 -8.23 24.75 -14.05
CA ARG A 466 -9.16 24.74 -12.90
C ARG A 466 -10.41 23.91 -13.18
N ASP A 467 -11.14 24.25 -14.23
CA ASP A 467 -12.48 23.73 -14.53
C ASP A 467 -12.45 22.58 -15.56
N GLY A 468 -11.35 22.48 -16.32
CA GLY A 468 -11.30 21.59 -17.47
C GLY A 468 -12.03 22.16 -18.68
N GLY A 469 -12.22 21.33 -19.70
CA GLY A 469 -12.98 21.71 -20.89
C GLY A 469 -12.80 20.75 -22.06
N GLU A 470 -13.62 20.97 -23.08
CA GLU A 470 -13.54 20.25 -24.35
C GLU A 470 -12.35 20.75 -25.17
N TYR A 471 -11.66 19.83 -25.81
CA TYR A 471 -10.60 20.13 -26.77
C TYR A 471 -10.67 19.17 -27.96
N GLU A 472 -10.22 19.64 -29.12
CA GLU A 472 -10.12 18.82 -30.33
C GLU A 472 -8.70 18.32 -30.49
N GLU A 473 -8.54 17.00 -30.55
CA GLU A 473 -7.27 16.33 -30.81
C GLU A 473 -7.50 15.22 -31.83
N GLU A 474 -6.73 15.24 -32.93
CA GLU A 474 -6.86 14.29 -34.06
C GLU A 474 -8.26 14.19 -34.70
N GLY A 475 -9.12 15.19 -34.52
CA GLY A 475 -10.47 15.23 -35.07
C GLY A 475 -11.55 14.60 -34.18
N GLU A 476 -11.20 14.19 -32.96
CA GLU A 476 -12.13 13.77 -31.92
C GLU A 476 -12.22 14.82 -30.80
N THR A 477 -13.44 15.10 -30.34
CA THR A 477 -13.67 15.98 -29.17
C THR A 477 -13.44 15.17 -27.90
N LYS A 478 -12.35 15.48 -27.20
CA LYS A 478 -12.01 14.89 -25.89
C LYS A 478 -12.25 15.90 -24.79
N VAL A 479 -12.50 15.41 -23.57
CA VAL A 479 -12.78 16.25 -22.40
C VAL A 479 -11.64 16.11 -21.41
N PHE A 480 -11.03 17.24 -21.07
CA PHE A 480 -10.12 17.31 -19.93
C PHE A 480 -10.91 17.71 -18.70
N GLU A 481 -10.88 16.90 -17.63
CA GLU A 481 -11.68 17.14 -16.42
C GLU A 481 -11.15 18.25 -15.50
N GLY A 482 -9.97 18.82 -15.77
CA GLY A 482 -9.39 19.87 -14.93
C GLY A 482 -9.19 19.45 -13.48
N GLY A 483 -9.48 20.37 -12.55
CA GLY A 483 -9.46 20.12 -11.12
C GLY A 483 -8.05 19.91 -10.54
N LEU A 484 -7.05 20.60 -11.10
CA LEU A 484 -5.67 20.52 -10.63
C LEU A 484 -5.43 21.26 -9.29
N PHE A 485 -6.41 22.02 -8.83
CA PHE A 485 -6.39 22.74 -7.55
C PHE A 485 -7.38 22.12 -6.59
N ASP A 486 -6.98 21.94 -5.33
CA ASP A 486 -7.89 21.58 -4.25
C ASP A 486 -8.71 22.82 -3.88
N GLU A 487 -9.90 22.96 -4.47
CA GLU A 487 -10.79 24.13 -4.29
C GLU A 487 -11.02 24.46 -2.81
N ILE A 488 -11.26 23.43 -1.99
CA ILE A 488 -11.55 23.59 -0.58
C ILE A 488 -10.35 24.17 0.16
N VAL A 489 -9.15 23.60 -0.06
CA VAL A 489 -7.92 24.09 0.59
C VAL A 489 -7.53 25.46 0.05
N PHE A 490 -7.72 25.71 -1.25
CA PHE A 490 -7.40 26.97 -1.91
C PHE A 490 -8.24 28.11 -1.34
N ASP A 491 -9.55 27.93 -1.25
CA ASP A 491 -10.49 28.93 -0.72
C ASP A 491 -10.21 29.22 0.75
N GLN A 492 -10.00 28.18 1.56
CA GLN A 492 -9.67 28.35 2.97
C GLN A 492 -8.33 29.07 3.15
N ALA A 493 -7.33 28.80 2.30
CA ALA A 493 -6.05 29.48 2.34
C ALA A 493 -6.17 30.97 1.96
N ILE A 494 -7.00 31.33 0.97
CA ILE A 494 -7.32 32.72 0.64
C ILE A 494 -7.93 33.43 1.85
N GLN A 495 -8.97 32.83 2.43
CA GLN A 495 -9.70 33.41 3.55
C GLN A 495 -8.79 33.59 4.78
N GLU A 496 -7.94 32.60 5.07
CA GLU A 496 -6.97 32.72 6.17
C GLU A 496 -5.92 33.82 5.91
N PHE A 497 -5.45 33.96 4.67
CA PHE A 497 -4.53 35.04 4.31
C PHE A 497 -5.18 36.42 4.45
N LEU A 498 -6.45 36.58 4.01
CA LEU A 498 -7.23 37.80 4.17
C LEU A 498 -7.46 38.14 5.64
N ASN A 499 -7.81 37.16 6.48
CA ASN A 499 -8.01 37.36 7.92
C ASN A 499 -6.73 37.76 8.65
N LYS A 500 -5.54 37.41 8.14
CA LYS A 500 -4.24 37.88 8.67
C LYS A 500 -3.84 39.27 8.17
N LYS A 501 -4.43 39.73 7.06
CA LYS A 501 -4.22 41.06 6.48
C LYS A 501 -5.03 42.13 7.22
N GLU A 502 -6.26 41.81 7.62
CA GLU A 502 -7.10 42.64 8.52
C GLU A 502 -6.49 42.71 9.92
#